data_AF-A0A3D4EJP2-F1
#
_entry.id   AF-A0A3D4EJP2-F1
#
_cell.length_a   1.000
_cell.length_b   1.000
_cell.length_c   1.000
_cell.angle_alpha   90.00
_cell.angle_beta   90.00
_cell.angle_gamma   90.00
#
_symmetry.space_group_name_H-M   'P 1'
#
loop_
_entity.id
_entity.type
_entity.pdbx_description
1 polymer ?
#
loop_
_entity_poly.entity_id
_entity_poly.type
_entity_poly.pdbx_seq_one_letter_code
_entity_poly.pdbx_strand_id
1 'polypeptide(L)'
;MAAIQKITQLHAQWDTQDPFLFCAFHNDKYPKGNGQLGPATSLAGRNLGQDFVQKDGWAMYHGSKVPGFPGHPHVGFETVTIAEEGFVDHSDSLGAAGRFGQGDVQWMTAGKGVQHSEMFPLINTEKENPLLLFQIWLNLPAASKNVEPYFGMMWNEKIPVVSTQDNEGKRIQIKLIAGSYKESKALAPAPDSWAANPENGINIWLISLEPEAT
;
A
#
# COMPACT_ATOMS: atom_id res chain seq x y z
N MET A 1 8.28 23.71 -20.03
CA MET A 1 7.71 22.36 -20.11
C MET A 1 6.35 22.39 -19.41
N ALA A 2 5.30 21.80 -19.98
CA ALA A 2 4.01 21.73 -19.27
C ALA A 2 4.17 20.87 -18.01
N ALA A 3 3.63 21.32 -16.88
CA ALA A 3 3.75 20.62 -15.60
C ALA A 3 3.06 19.24 -15.62
N ILE A 4 2.00 19.10 -16.42
CA ILE A 4 1.27 17.84 -16.60
C ILE A 4 1.65 17.26 -17.97
N GLN A 5 2.32 16.10 -17.95
CA GLN A 5 2.74 15.42 -19.17
C GLN A 5 1.67 14.48 -19.74
N LYS A 6 0.83 13.90 -18.88
CA LYS A 6 -0.22 12.93 -19.26
C LYS A 6 -1.31 12.91 -18.19
N ILE A 7 -2.57 12.78 -18.61
CA ILE A 7 -3.71 12.49 -17.74
C ILE A 7 -4.26 11.13 -18.18
N THR A 8 -4.41 10.21 -17.24
CA THR A 8 -4.99 8.88 -17.48
C THR A 8 -6.06 8.56 -16.47
N GLN A 9 -7.07 7.81 -16.89
CA GLN A 9 -8.02 7.22 -15.94
C GLN A 9 -7.28 6.20 -15.08
N LEU A 10 -7.44 6.30 -13.77
CA LEU A 10 -6.87 5.34 -12.83
C LEU A 10 -7.73 4.06 -12.84
N HIS A 11 -7.04 2.92 -12.92
CA HIS A 11 -7.61 1.60 -12.75
C HIS A 11 -7.06 0.97 -11.47
N ALA A 12 -7.37 -0.31 -11.21
CA ALA A 12 -6.84 -1.02 -10.04
C ALA A 12 -5.31 -1.20 -10.09
N GLN A 13 -4.69 -1.14 -11.27
CA GLN A 13 -3.24 -1.12 -11.44
C GLN A 13 -2.83 0.17 -12.15
N TRP A 14 -1.82 0.85 -11.62
CA TRP A 14 -1.30 2.09 -12.15
C TRP A 14 0.05 1.84 -12.81
N ASP A 15 0.23 2.41 -14.00
CA ASP A 15 1.52 2.43 -14.69
C ASP A 15 2.53 3.24 -13.87
N THR A 16 3.75 2.73 -13.78
CA THR A 16 4.86 3.40 -13.10
C THR A 16 6.08 3.49 -14.01
N GLN A 17 7.13 4.17 -13.56
CA GLN A 17 8.43 4.21 -14.24
C GLN A 17 9.45 3.38 -13.47
N ASP A 18 10.44 2.84 -14.17
CA ASP A 18 11.53 2.11 -13.53
C ASP A 18 12.16 2.92 -12.39
N PRO A 19 12.53 2.28 -11.26
CA PRO A 19 12.45 0.84 -11.00
C PRO A 19 11.12 0.36 -10.39
N PHE A 20 10.08 1.19 -10.35
CA PHE A 20 8.75 0.76 -9.91
C PHE A 20 8.10 -0.11 -11.00
N LEU A 21 7.58 -1.26 -10.60
CA LEU A 21 6.97 -2.23 -11.51
C LEU A 21 5.51 -1.88 -11.80
N PHE A 22 4.73 -1.62 -10.75
CA PHE A 22 3.37 -1.07 -10.80
C PHE A 22 2.92 -0.65 -9.40
N CYS A 23 1.78 0.03 -9.30
CA CYS A 23 1.05 0.22 -8.05
C CYS A 23 -0.34 -0.42 -8.16
N ALA A 24 -0.67 -1.35 -7.28
CA ALA A 24 -2.03 -1.81 -7.09
C ALA A 24 -2.77 -0.85 -6.14
N PHE A 25 -3.97 -0.46 -6.55
CA PHE A 25 -4.81 0.49 -5.84
C PHE A 25 -6.13 -0.19 -5.46
N HIS A 26 -6.42 -0.17 -4.16
CA HIS A 26 -7.62 -0.72 -3.57
C HIS A 26 -8.39 0.39 -2.87
N ASN A 27 -9.64 0.59 -3.28
CA ASN A 27 -10.58 1.51 -2.66
C ASN A 27 -11.92 0.80 -2.54
N ASP A 28 -12.08 0.08 -1.44
CA ASP A 28 -13.21 -0.82 -1.21
C ASP A 28 -14.11 -0.28 -0.12
N LYS A 29 -15.40 -0.15 -0.46
CA LYS A 29 -16.47 0.26 0.46
C LYS A 29 -17.02 -0.95 1.19
N TYR A 30 -16.16 -1.65 1.94
CA TYR A 30 -16.58 -2.88 2.60
C TYR A 30 -17.69 -2.64 3.61
N PRO A 31 -18.61 -3.62 3.75
CA PRO A 31 -19.73 -3.50 4.63
C PRO A 31 -19.29 -3.59 6.11
N LYS A 32 -20.26 -3.55 7.03
CA LYS A 32 -20.09 -4.02 8.41
C LYS A 32 -19.52 -5.44 8.46
N GLY A 33 -18.74 -5.72 9.48
CA GLY A 33 -18.17 -7.02 9.78
C GLY A 33 -19.19 -7.96 10.43
N ASN A 34 -19.04 -9.26 10.18
CA ASN A 34 -19.92 -10.32 10.71
C ASN A 34 -19.47 -10.89 12.07
N GLY A 35 -18.50 -10.26 12.74
CA GLY A 35 -17.87 -10.76 13.97
C GLY A 35 -16.80 -11.83 13.76
N GLN A 36 -16.58 -12.28 12.51
CA GLN A 36 -15.54 -13.23 12.10
C GLN A 36 -14.60 -12.61 11.05
N LEU A 37 -14.43 -11.29 11.10
CA LEU A 37 -13.60 -10.49 10.19
C LEU A 37 -14.07 -10.47 8.72
N GLY A 38 -15.16 -11.15 8.39
CA GLY A 38 -15.76 -11.16 7.05
C GLY A 38 -16.95 -10.21 6.93
N PRO A 39 -17.51 -10.04 5.73
CA PRO A 39 -18.64 -9.15 5.50
C PRO A 39 -19.95 -9.67 6.10
N ALA A 40 -20.72 -8.77 6.73
CA ALA A 40 -22.08 -9.03 7.24
C ALA A 40 -23.15 -8.83 6.17
N THR A 41 -22.89 -9.32 4.95
CA THR A 41 -23.83 -9.31 3.84
C THR A 41 -23.68 -10.57 3.00
N SER A 42 -24.63 -10.81 2.09
CA SER A 42 -24.60 -11.98 1.22
C SER A 42 -23.43 -11.91 0.23
N LEU A 43 -22.73 -13.04 0.08
CA LEU A 43 -21.72 -13.25 -0.94
C LEU A 43 -22.27 -13.87 -2.23
N ALA A 44 -23.60 -14.02 -2.34
CA ALA A 44 -24.23 -14.67 -3.48
C ALA A 44 -23.92 -13.94 -4.81
N GLY A 45 -23.53 -14.71 -5.81
CA GLY A 45 -23.18 -14.20 -7.14
C GLY A 45 -21.78 -13.57 -7.23
N ARG A 46 -20.93 -13.71 -6.20
CA ARG A 46 -19.49 -13.40 -6.26
C ARG A 46 -18.69 -14.64 -6.62
N ASN A 47 -17.59 -14.45 -7.35
CA ASN A 47 -16.67 -15.53 -7.72
C ASN A 47 -15.58 -15.72 -6.65
N LEU A 48 -15.93 -16.29 -5.50
CA LEU A 48 -15.03 -16.37 -4.34
C LEU A 48 -13.70 -17.06 -4.69
N GLY A 49 -12.60 -16.48 -4.21
CA GLY A 49 -11.24 -16.89 -4.57
C GLY A 49 -10.69 -16.22 -5.83
N GLN A 50 -11.51 -15.55 -6.64
CA GLN A 50 -11.13 -14.78 -7.83
C GLN A 50 -12.11 -13.61 -8.08
N ASP A 51 -12.56 -12.94 -7.01
CA ASP A 51 -13.56 -11.87 -7.06
C ASP A 51 -12.88 -10.50 -7.16
N PHE A 52 -12.48 -10.11 -8.36
CA PHE A 52 -11.85 -8.80 -8.62
C PHE A 52 -12.84 -7.73 -9.09
N VAL A 53 -14.11 -8.09 -9.27
CA VAL A 53 -15.16 -7.15 -9.65
C VAL A 53 -15.61 -6.43 -8.39
N GLN A 54 -15.51 -5.09 -8.37
CA GLN A 54 -15.97 -4.26 -7.26
C GLN A 54 -17.50 -4.14 -7.23
N LYS A 55 -18.20 -5.29 -7.18
CA LYS A 55 -19.64 -5.35 -7.01
C LYS A 55 -20.03 -4.68 -5.70
N ASP A 56 -21.03 -3.80 -5.74
CA ASP A 56 -21.46 -3.00 -4.58
C ASP A 56 -20.35 -2.10 -4.00
N GLY A 57 -19.31 -1.79 -4.80
CA GLY A 57 -18.20 -0.94 -4.41
C GLY A 57 -17.07 -1.64 -3.64
N TRP A 58 -17.04 -2.98 -3.61
CA TRP A 58 -15.97 -3.74 -2.96
C TRP A 58 -15.79 -5.15 -3.56
N ALA A 59 -14.61 -5.75 -3.35
CA ALA A 59 -14.21 -7.06 -3.87
C ALA A 59 -13.75 -8.03 -2.76
N MET A 60 -14.01 -9.33 -2.91
CA MET A 60 -13.41 -10.36 -2.03
C MET A 60 -11.95 -10.69 -2.40
N TYR A 61 -11.51 -10.32 -3.61
CA TYR A 61 -10.22 -10.70 -4.19
C TYR A 61 -10.06 -12.22 -4.20
N HIS A 62 -8.96 -12.72 -3.61
CA HIS A 62 -8.72 -14.15 -3.46
C HIS A 62 -9.30 -14.72 -2.15
N GLY A 63 -9.95 -13.89 -1.34
CA GLY A 63 -10.62 -14.28 -0.10
C GLY A 63 -11.90 -15.07 -0.34
N SER A 64 -12.22 -15.98 0.59
CA SER A 64 -13.49 -16.72 0.61
C SER A 64 -14.34 -16.45 1.87
N LYS A 65 -13.71 -15.97 2.95
CA LYS A 65 -14.37 -15.60 4.22
C LYS A 65 -14.04 -14.17 4.62
N VAL A 66 -12.75 -13.87 4.64
CA VAL A 66 -12.19 -12.53 4.80
C VAL A 66 -11.69 -12.10 3.43
N PRO A 67 -11.97 -10.87 2.97
CA PRO A 67 -11.39 -10.35 1.74
C PRO A 67 -9.86 -10.31 1.78
N GLY A 68 -9.21 -10.31 0.62
CA GLY A 68 -7.76 -10.11 0.51
C GLY A 68 -7.03 -11.23 -0.23
N PHE A 69 -5.76 -11.41 0.12
CA PHE A 69 -4.79 -12.22 -0.59
C PHE A 69 -4.26 -13.35 0.33
N PRO A 70 -4.78 -14.58 0.22
CA PRO A 70 -4.28 -15.72 0.98
C PRO A 70 -2.86 -16.08 0.53
N GLY A 71 -2.27 -17.12 1.11
CA GLY A 71 -0.88 -17.52 0.88
C GLY A 71 -0.43 -17.48 -0.59
N HIS A 72 0.49 -16.57 -0.92
CA HIS A 72 1.11 -16.44 -2.24
C HIS A 72 2.61 -16.09 -2.14
N PRO A 73 3.43 -16.42 -3.16
CA PRO A 73 4.88 -16.16 -3.13
C PRO A 73 5.30 -14.88 -3.85
N HIS A 74 6.41 -14.29 -3.41
CA HIS A 74 7.15 -13.23 -4.12
C HIS A 74 8.66 -13.52 -4.14
N VAL A 75 9.36 -13.07 -5.19
CA VAL A 75 10.83 -13.21 -5.36
C VAL A 75 11.36 -12.00 -6.16
N GLY A 76 12.51 -11.46 -5.75
CA GLY A 76 13.33 -10.57 -6.58
C GLY A 76 12.87 -9.10 -6.67
N PHE A 77 11.88 -8.70 -5.87
CA PHE A 77 11.38 -7.33 -5.74
C PHE A 77 10.89 -7.05 -4.30
N GLU A 78 10.35 -5.87 -4.08
CA GLU A 78 9.81 -5.40 -2.80
C GLU A 78 8.35 -4.99 -2.94
N THR A 79 7.58 -5.14 -1.87
CA THR A 79 6.24 -4.56 -1.74
C THR A 79 6.26 -3.45 -0.70
N VAL A 80 5.70 -2.30 -1.06
CA VAL A 80 5.44 -1.18 -0.14
C VAL A 80 3.93 -1.02 -0.04
N THR A 81 3.35 -1.53 1.04
CA THR A 81 1.90 -1.52 1.29
C THR A 81 1.56 -0.36 2.22
N ILE A 82 0.85 0.64 1.71
CA ILE A 82 0.39 1.82 2.43
C ILE A 82 -1.11 1.67 2.68
N ALA A 83 -1.51 1.48 3.94
CA ALA A 83 -2.90 1.26 4.33
C ALA A 83 -3.49 2.52 4.98
N GLU A 84 -3.94 3.48 4.17
CA GLU A 84 -4.46 4.78 4.64
C GLU A 84 -5.80 4.66 5.38
N GLU A 85 -6.69 3.79 4.90
CA GLU A 85 -7.94 3.45 5.59
C GLU A 85 -8.10 1.94 5.71
N GLY A 86 -8.79 1.49 6.76
CA GLY A 86 -8.98 0.08 7.04
C GLY A 86 -7.74 -0.57 7.67
N PHE A 87 -7.69 -1.89 7.58
CA PHE A 87 -6.64 -2.71 8.19
C PHE A 87 -6.22 -3.85 7.25
N VAL A 88 -4.97 -4.27 7.41
CA VAL A 88 -4.38 -5.43 6.74
C VAL A 88 -3.80 -6.35 7.81
N ASP A 89 -4.15 -7.63 7.74
CA ASP A 89 -3.52 -8.71 8.48
C ASP A 89 -2.46 -9.37 7.60
N HIS A 90 -1.20 -9.22 7.97
CA HIS A 90 -0.06 -9.88 7.35
C HIS A 90 0.36 -11.13 8.12
N SER A 91 0.77 -12.17 7.40
CA SER A 91 1.58 -13.25 7.95
C SER A 91 2.49 -13.84 6.88
N ASP A 92 3.70 -14.26 7.26
CA ASP A 92 4.67 -14.82 6.31
C ASP A 92 5.46 -16.04 6.81
N SER A 93 6.21 -16.64 5.88
CA SER A 93 7.06 -17.81 6.10
C SER A 93 8.29 -17.55 6.96
N LEU A 94 8.64 -16.28 7.26
CA LEU A 94 9.67 -15.95 8.25
C LEU A 94 9.10 -15.94 9.68
N GLY A 95 7.78 -16.09 9.82
CA GLY A 95 7.08 -16.01 11.10
C GLY A 95 6.71 -14.59 11.51
N ALA A 96 6.90 -13.59 10.64
CA ALA A 96 6.38 -12.26 10.91
C ALA A 96 4.87 -12.26 10.68
N ALA A 97 4.14 -11.63 11.60
CA ALA A 97 2.71 -11.45 11.51
C ALA A 97 2.32 -10.15 12.21
N GLY A 98 1.30 -9.46 11.69
CA GLY A 98 0.87 -8.21 12.26
C GLY A 98 -0.37 -7.65 11.57
N ARG A 99 -1.16 -6.89 12.33
CA ARG A 99 -2.22 -6.04 11.81
C ARG A 99 -1.70 -4.61 11.73
N PHE A 100 -1.84 -3.97 10.57
CA PHE A 100 -1.47 -2.57 10.37
C PHE A 100 -2.55 -1.83 9.57
N GLY A 101 -2.61 -0.51 9.67
CA GLY A 101 -3.63 0.28 9.02
C GLY A 101 -3.57 1.75 9.41
N GLN A 102 -4.60 2.53 9.06
CA GLN A 102 -4.75 3.92 9.52
C GLN A 102 -3.53 4.82 9.23
N GLY A 103 -2.91 4.61 8.07
CA GLY A 103 -1.73 5.31 7.58
C GLY A 103 -0.41 4.58 7.82
N ASP A 104 -0.42 3.39 8.43
CA ASP A 104 0.80 2.58 8.54
C ASP A 104 1.29 2.12 7.16
N VAL A 105 2.61 1.91 7.07
CA VAL A 105 3.25 1.33 5.89
C VAL A 105 4.02 0.09 6.27
N GLN A 106 3.79 -0.97 5.50
CA GLN A 106 4.66 -2.14 5.47
C GLN A 106 5.62 -2.02 4.29
N TRP A 107 6.91 -2.27 4.51
CA TRP A 107 7.92 -2.39 3.46
C TRP A 107 8.58 -3.76 3.57
N MET A 108 8.29 -4.63 2.61
CA MET A 108 8.80 -5.99 2.56
C MET A 108 9.74 -6.16 1.37
N THR A 109 10.95 -6.64 1.62
CA THR A 109 11.86 -7.12 0.58
C THR A 109 11.66 -8.61 0.42
N ALA A 110 11.20 -9.07 -0.74
CA ALA A 110 11.00 -10.51 -0.98
C ALA A 110 12.34 -11.25 -1.18
N GLY A 111 13.34 -10.60 -1.78
CA GLY A 111 14.68 -11.15 -2.00
C GLY A 111 14.62 -12.53 -2.68
N LYS A 112 15.35 -13.50 -2.13
CA LYS A 112 15.38 -14.89 -2.63
C LYS A 112 14.06 -15.66 -2.46
N GLY A 113 13.09 -15.12 -1.73
CA GLY A 113 11.72 -15.64 -1.69
C GLY A 113 11.04 -15.55 -0.33
N VAL A 114 9.78 -15.12 -0.34
CA VAL A 114 8.87 -15.13 0.82
C VAL A 114 7.50 -15.63 0.39
N GLN A 115 6.89 -16.48 1.22
CA GLN A 115 5.49 -16.86 1.10
C GLN A 115 4.70 -16.09 2.15
N HIS A 116 3.67 -15.35 1.76
CA HIS A 116 2.92 -14.50 2.68
C HIS A 116 1.43 -14.39 2.35
N SER A 117 0.67 -13.78 3.25
CA SER A 117 -0.75 -13.47 3.07
C SER A 117 -1.04 -12.07 3.57
N GLU A 118 -1.92 -11.36 2.88
CA GLU A 118 -2.41 -10.03 3.23
C GLU A 118 -3.94 -10.04 3.20
N MET A 119 -4.58 -10.20 4.36
CA MET A 119 -6.04 -10.28 4.49
C MET A 119 -6.60 -8.94 4.98
N PHE A 120 -7.84 -8.60 4.61
CA PHE A 120 -8.49 -7.34 4.95
C PHE A 120 -9.61 -7.55 5.98
N PRO A 121 -9.28 -7.55 7.29
CA PRO A 121 -10.24 -7.87 8.33
C PRO A 121 -11.30 -6.77 8.50
N LEU A 122 -12.57 -7.14 8.42
CA LEU A 122 -13.70 -6.26 8.72
C LEU A 122 -14.00 -6.31 10.22
N ILE A 123 -13.29 -5.47 10.97
CA ILE A 123 -13.27 -5.51 12.44
C ILE A 123 -14.50 -4.88 13.10
N ASN A 124 -15.21 -3.99 12.40
CA ASN A 124 -16.31 -3.25 12.98
C ASN A 124 -17.66 -3.88 12.61
N THR A 125 -18.44 -4.29 13.61
CA THR A 125 -19.77 -4.91 13.42
C THR A 125 -20.92 -3.90 13.33
N GLU A 126 -20.68 -2.66 13.76
CA GLU A 126 -21.73 -1.63 13.88
C GLU A 126 -21.69 -0.60 12.75
N LYS A 127 -20.53 -0.38 12.14
CA LYS A 127 -20.29 0.52 11.01
C LYS A 127 -19.47 -0.15 9.91
N GLU A 128 -19.46 0.50 8.75
CA GLU A 128 -18.72 0.07 7.57
C GLU A 128 -17.20 0.05 7.82
N ASN A 129 -16.46 -0.73 7.02
CA ASN A 129 -15.03 -0.98 7.18
C ASN A 129 -14.26 -0.58 5.90
N PRO A 130 -14.28 0.70 5.49
CA PRO A 130 -13.64 1.11 4.25
C PRO A 130 -12.15 0.74 4.24
N LEU A 131 -11.63 0.39 3.06
CA LEU A 131 -10.22 0.13 2.82
C LEU A 131 -9.73 1.07 1.73
N LEU A 132 -8.66 1.81 2.03
CA LEU A 132 -7.90 2.59 1.06
C LEU A 132 -6.44 2.16 1.16
N LEU A 133 -5.96 1.45 0.15
CA LEU A 133 -4.66 0.81 0.17
C LEU A 133 -3.94 0.97 -1.16
N PHE A 134 -2.65 1.27 -1.06
CA PHE A 134 -1.71 1.29 -2.19
C PHE A 134 -0.67 0.22 -1.95
N GLN A 135 -0.47 -0.68 -2.91
CA GLN A 135 0.62 -1.64 -2.87
C GLN A 135 1.54 -1.38 -4.05
N ILE A 136 2.70 -0.81 -3.76
CA ILE A 136 3.69 -0.44 -4.75
C ILE A 136 4.70 -1.58 -4.85
N TRP A 137 4.91 -2.09 -6.05
CA TRP A 137 5.96 -3.06 -6.31
C TRP A 137 7.20 -2.34 -6.81
N LEU A 138 8.29 -2.45 -6.06
CA LEU A 138 9.58 -1.84 -6.37
C LEU A 138 10.57 -2.93 -6.72
N ASN A 139 11.12 -2.90 -7.92
CA ASN A 139 12.12 -3.88 -8.35
C ASN A 139 13.36 -3.81 -7.45
N LEU A 140 14.05 -4.92 -7.20
CA LEU A 140 15.35 -4.88 -6.52
C LEU A 140 16.49 -4.62 -7.51
N PRO A 141 17.58 -3.95 -7.09
CA PRO A 141 18.84 -3.96 -7.82
C PRO A 141 19.26 -5.39 -8.15
N ALA A 142 19.91 -5.61 -9.30
CA ALA A 142 20.32 -6.95 -9.74
C ALA A 142 21.16 -7.68 -8.68
N ALA A 143 22.07 -6.97 -8.01
CA ALA A 143 22.90 -7.51 -6.93
C ALA A 143 22.10 -7.92 -5.69
N SER A 144 20.93 -7.32 -5.47
CA SER A 144 20.09 -7.52 -4.29
C SER A 144 18.97 -8.55 -4.51
N LYS A 145 18.80 -9.11 -5.71
CA LYS A 145 17.65 -9.99 -6.02
C LYS A 145 17.60 -11.29 -5.19
N ASN A 146 18.74 -11.72 -4.65
CA ASN A 146 18.87 -12.98 -3.91
C ASN A 146 19.22 -12.78 -2.42
N VAL A 147 19.01 -11.57 -1.87
CA VAL A 147 19.19 -11.31 -0.43
C VAL A 147 18.15 -12.07 0.41
N GLU A 148 18.39 -12.17 1.72
CA GLU A 148 17.36 -12.67 2.65
C GLU A 148 16.13 -11.77 2.62
N PRO A 149 14.91 -12.31 2.74
CA PRO A 149 13.73 -11.46 2.82
C PRO A 149 13.78 -10.60 4.08
N TYR A 150 13.25 -9.39 3.96
CA TYR A 150 13.21 -8.39 5.03
C TYR A 150 11.79 -7.89 5.21
N PHE A 151 11.43 -7.60 6.46
CA PHE A 151 10.13 -7.04 6.83
C PHE A 151 10.33 -5.82 7.73
N GLY A 152 9.78 -4.68 7.32
CA GLY A 152 9.83 -3.43 8.07
C GLY A 152 8.46 -2.78 8.20
N MET A 153 8.15 -2.28 9.39
CA MET A 153 6.98 -1.45 9.64
C MET A 153 7.38 0.01 9.84
N MET A 154 6.64 0.89 9.18
CA MET A 154 6.68 2.33 9.38
C MET A 154 5.32 2.76 9.95
N TRP A 155 5.29 2.95 11.27
CA TRP A 155 4.07 3.35 11.97
C TRP A 155 3.70 4.79 11.66
N ASN A 156 2.42 5.06 11.40
CA ASN A 156 1.93 6.34 10.92
C ASN A 156 2.41 7.53 11.77
N GLU A 157 2.44 7.39 13.09
CA GLU A 157 2.88 8.43 14.03
C GLU A 157 4.38 8.75 13.97
N LYS A 158 5.16 7.90 13.30
CA LYS A 158 6.60 8.09 13.08
C LYS A 158 6.91 8.60 11.68
N ILE A 159 6.00 8.44 10.73
CA ILE A 159 6.18 8.90 9.36
C ILE A 159 6.15 10.43 9.34
N PRO A 160 7.21 11.11 8.85
CA PRO A 160 7.23 12.56 8.78
C PRO A 160 6.17 13.12 7.82
N VAL A 161 5.41 14.11 8.30
CA VAL A 161 4.45 14.87 7.50
C VAL A 161 4.87 16.33 7.45
N VAL A 162 5.13 16.83 6.24
CA VAL A 162 5.48 18.23 5.99
C VAL A 162 4.23 18.99 5.57
N SER A 163 3.89 20.06 6.30
CA SER A 163 2.89 21.03 5.86
C SER A 163 3.58 22.20 5.17
N THR A 164 3.13 22.55 3.97
CA THR A 164 3.57 23.71 3.20
C THR A 164 2.36 24.37 2.54
N GLN A 165 2.59 25.49 1.86
CA GLN A 165 1.57 26.14 1.05
C GLN A 165 2.10 26.38 -0.36
N ASP A 166 1.21 26.52 -1.32
CA ASP A 166 1.53 27.08 -2.63
C ASP A 166 1.71 28.60 -2.59
N ASN A 167 1.93 29.23 -3.73
CA ASN A 167 2.12 30.69 -3.83
C ASN A 167 0.86 31.50 -3.47
N GLU A 168 -0.32 30.89 -3.49
CA GLU A 168 -1.61 31.50 -3.13
C GLU A 168 -1.98 31.24 -1.66
N GLY A 169 -1.13 30.53 -0.91
CA GLY A 169 -1.35 30.20 0.50
C GLY A 169 -2.22 28.95 0.71
N LYS A 170 -2.56 28.22 -0.36
CA LYS A 170 -3.37 26.99 -0.27
C LYS A 170 -2.56 25.86 0.35
N ARG A 171 -3.18 25.08 1.23
CA ARG A 171 -2.50 24.08 2.05
C ARG A 171 -2.10 22.84 1.23
N ILE A 172 -0.87 22.40 1.46
CA ILE A 172 -0.31 21.15 0.94
C ILE A 172 0.24 20.36 2.14
N GLN A 173 -0.11 19.07 2.22
CA GLN A 173 0.50 18.14 3.17
C GLN A 173 1.22 17.04 2.40
N ILE A 174 2.45 16.75 2.81
CA ILE A 174 3.33 15.76 2.17
C ILE A 174 3.77 14.77 3.24
N LYS A 175 3.24 13.55 3.19
CA LYS A 175 3.65 12.44 4.05
C LYS A 175 4.78 11.66 3.35
N LEU A 176 5.94 11.58 4.00
CA LEU A 176 7.18 11.07 3.42
C LEU A 176 7.40 9.59 3.76
N ILE A 177 7.02 8.69 2.86
CA ILE A 177 7.28 7.24 3.01
C ILE A 177 8.72 6.90 2.63
N ALA A 178 9.21 7.46 1.52
CA ALA A 178 10.60 7.31 1.07
C ALA A 178 11.17 8.63 0.52
N GLY A 179 12.48 8.78 0.63
CA GLY A 179 13.21 9.95 0.11
C GLY A 179 13.14 11.16 1.05
N SER A 180 13.14 12.37 0.47
CA SER A 180 13.21 13.61 1.26
C SER A 180 12.56 14.79 0.55
N TYR A 181 11.97 15.69 1.33
CA TYR A 181 11.45 16.96 0.83
C TYR A 181 12.00 18.11 1.67
N LYS A 182 12.74 19.02 1.01
CA LYS A 182 13.53 20.07 1.67
C LYS A 182 14.45 19.45 2.74
N GLU A 183 14.42 19.95 3.97
CA GLU A 183 15.23 19.46 5.10
C GLU A 183 14.66 18.18 5.74
N SER A 184 13.41 17.82 5.42
CA SER A 184 12.71 16.68 6.01
C SER A 184 13.03 15.39 5.26
N LYS A 185 13.41 14.35 5.99
CA LYS A 185 13.75 13.03 5.44
C LYS A 185 12.75 12.00 5.92
N ALA A 186 12.38 11.06 5.05
CA ALA A 186 11.60 9.89 5.43
C ALA A 186 12.36 9.00 6.44
N LEU A 187 11.67 8.02 7.00
CA LEU A 187 12.31 6.94 7.76
C LEU A 187 13.24 6.13 6.85
N ALA A 188 14.17 5.39 7.45
CA ALA A 188 15.06 4.51 6.69
C ALA A 188 14.22 3.44 5.96
N PRO A 189 14.39 3.26 4.64
CA PRO A 189 13.69 2.22 3.89
C PRO A 189 14.31 0.85 4.16
N ALA A 190 13.79 -0.18 3.48
CA ALA A 190 14.41 -1.50 3.52
C ALA A 190 15.88 -1.46 3.02
N PRO A 191 16.80 -2.20 3.66
CA PRO A 191 18.24 -1.99 3.53
C PRO A 191 18.79 -2.30 2.13
N ASP A 192 18.20 -3.24 1.41
CA ASP A 192 18.64 -3.68 0.08
C ASP A 192 17.88 -3.02 -1.08
N SER A 193 17.00 -2.06 -0.75
CA SER A 193 16.16 -1.32 -1.69
C SER A 193 16.96 -0.34 -2.54
N TRP A 194 16.45 -0.03 -3.75
CA TRP A 194 16.91 1.18 -4.46
C TRP A 194 16.75 2.44 -3.60
N ALA A 195 15.77 2.50 -2.70
CA ALA A 195 15.54 3.65 -1.82
C ALA A 195 16.63 3.82 -0.74
N ALA A 196 17.42 2.78 -0.45
CA ALA A 196 18.46 2.84 0.59
C ALA A 196 19.65 3.73 0.21
N ASN A 197 19.92 3.90 -1.09
CA ASN A 197 20.89 4.87 -1.58
C ASN A 197 20.17 6.15 -2.08
N PRO A 198 20.33 7.30 -1.40
CA PRO A 198 19.70 8.56 -1.79
C PRO A 198 20.04 9.04 -3.21
N GLU A 199 21.19 8.64 -3.76
CA GLU A 199 21.60 9.00 -5.13
C GLU A 199 20.67 8.45 -6.21
N ASN A 200 19.89 7.40 -5.89
CA ASN A 200 18.92 6.81 -6.82
C ASN A 200 17.64 7.62 -6.94
N GLY A 201 17.41 8.61 -6.07
CA GLY A 201 16.26 9.53 -6.17
C GLY A 201 14.89 8.85 -6.00
N ILE A 202 14.81 7.70 -5.32
CA ILE A 202 13.53 7.05 -5.05
C ILE A 202 12.75 7.85 -4.01
N ASN A 203 11.55 8.27 -4.40
CA ASN A 203 10.62 9.01 -3.55
C ASN A 203 9.26 8.35 -3.60
N ILE A 204 8.67 8.13 -2.42
CA ILE A 204 7.30 7.65 -2.26
C ILE A 204 6.63 8.61 -1.28
N TRP A 205 5.76 9.47 -1.79
CA TRP A 205 5.08 10.48 -0.99
C TRP A 205 3.57 10.34 -1.18
N LEU A 206 2.83 10.54 -0.10
CA LEU A 206 1.39 10.83 -0.19
C LEU A 206 1.21 12.34 -0.05
N ILE A 207 0.61 12.95 -1.08
CA ILE A 207 0.42 14.39 -1.14
C ILE A 207 -1.07 14.69 -1.10
N SER A 208 -1.48 15.45 -0.09
CA SER A 208 -2.84 15.97 0.04
C SER A 208 -2.82 17.46 -0.30
N LEU A 209 -3.58 17.83 -1.32
CA LEU A 209 -3.72 19.19 -1.81
C LEU A 209 -5.08 19.75 -1.41
N GLU A 210 -5.10 20.98 -0.91
CA GLU A 210 -6.34 21.77 -0.87
C GLU A 210 -6.89 21.94 -2.31
N PRO A 211 -8.23 22.03 -2.51
CA PRO A 211 -8.78 22.27 -3.84
C PRO A 211 -8.08 23.44 -4.55
N GLU A 212 -7.71 23.21 -5.81
CA GLU A 212 -7.03 24.18 -6.68
C GLU A 212 -5.60 24.60 -6.23
N ALA A 213 -4.97 23.88 -5.30
CA ALA A 213 -3.56 24.11 -4.97
C ALA A 213 -2.64 23.69 -6.12
N THR A 214 -1.51 24.40 -6.27
CA THR A 214 -0.53 24.19 -7.37
C THR A 214 0.88 23.85 -6.89
#